data_AF-A0A661HRV5-F1
#
_entry.id   AF-A0A661HRV5-F1
#
_cell.length_a   1.000
_cell.length_b   1.000
_cell.length_c   1.000
_cell.angle_alpha   90.00
_cell.angle_beta   90.00
_cell.angle_gamma   90.00
#
_symmetry.space_group_name_H-M   'P 1'
#
loop_
_entity.id
_entity.type
_entity.pdbx_description
1 polymer ?
#
loop_
_entity_poly.entity_id
_entity_poly.type
_entity_poly.pdbx_seq_one_letter_code
_entity_poly.pdbx_strand_id
1 'polypeptide(L)' 'AAKFAPVAAALTENEDKIIAELIAAEGKPQDIGGYFKPDTAKATAAMRPSATLNAIIDAI' A
#
# COMPACT_ATOMS: atom_id res chain seq x y z
N ALA A 1 3.21 15.52 18.66
CA ALA A 1 3.04 14.13 19.11
C ALA A 1 1.62 13.60 18.86
N ALA A 2 0.57 14.27 19.38
CA ALA A 2 -0.82 13.76 19.33
C ALA A 2 -1.38 13.41 17.94
N LYS A 3 -1.00 14.16 16.88
CA LYS A 3 -1.48 13.89 15.51
C LYS A 3 -1.08 12.51 14.97
N PHE A 4 0.13 12.04 15.28
CA PHE A 4 0.67 10.78 14.75
C PHE A 4 0.53 9.58 15.70
N ALA A 5 0.15 9.81 16.95
CA ALA A 5 -0.12 8.74 17.90
C ALA A 5 -1.14 7.69 17.38
N PRO A 6 -2.30 8.08 16.81
CA PRO A 6 -3.24 7.09 16.27
C PRO A 6 -2.71 6.40 15.01
N VAL A 7 -1.91 7.09 14.18
CA VAL A 7 -1.28 6.51 12.98
C VAL A 7 -0.29 5.42 13.39
N ALA A 8 0.57 5.69 14.37
CA ALA A 8 1.54 4.73 14.87
C ALA A 8 0.85 3.49 15.48
N ALA A 9 -0.20 3.69 16.28
CA ALA A 9 -0.98 2.59 16.84
C ALA A 9 -1.61 1.73 15.72
N ALA A 10 -2.26 2.36 14.74
CA ALA A 10 -2.88 1.64 13.63
C ALA A 10 -1.88 0.85 12.78
N LEU A 11 -0.68 1.39 12.54
CA LEU A 11 0.40 0.68 11.84
C LEU A 11 0.88 -0.54 12.64
N THR A 12 1.14 -0.39 13.94
CA THR A 12 1.58 -1.49 14.80
C THR A 12 0.52 -2.58 14.95
N GLU A 13 -0.75 -2.20 15.13
CA GLU A 13 -1.86 -3.16 15.28
C GLU A 13 -2.13 -3.96 14.00
N ASN A 14 -1.79 -3.41 12.83
CA ASN A 14 -2.07 -4.03 11.52
C ASN A 14 -0.82 -4.54 10.80
N GLU A 15 0.35 -4.54 11.44
CA GLU A 15 1.64 -4.86 10.79
C GLU A 15 1.59 -6.19 10.04
N ASP A 16 1.22 -7.28 10.71
CA ASP A 16 1.15 -8.61 10.11
C ASP A 16 0.20 -8.66 8.91
N LYS A 17 -0.93 -7.96 9.00
CA LYS A 17 -1.92 -7.89 7.92
C LYS A 17 -1.37 -7.12 6.72
N ILE A 18 -0.71 -5.99 6.96
CA ILE A 18 -0.06 -5.17 5.91
C ILE A 18 0.99 -6.02 5.21
N ILE A 19 1.87 -6.71 5.96
CA ILE A 19 2.90 -7.57 5.39
C ILE A 19 2.28 -8.70 4.56
N ALA A 20 1.22 -9.35 5.05
CA ALA A 20 0.51 -10.39 4.30
C ALA A 20 -0.09 -9.87 2.99
N GLU A 21 -0.69 -8.66 3.00
CA GLU A 21 -1.23 -8.01 1.80
C GLU A 21 -0.13 -7.68 0.78
N LEU A 22 1.04 -7.21 1.23
CA LEU A 22 2.19 -6.91 0.36
C LEU A 22 2.75 -8.19 -0.28
N ILE A 23 2.98 -9.24 0.51
CA ILE A 23 3.51 -10.53 0.03
C ILE A 23 2.55 -11.19 -0.96
N ALA A 24 1.24 -11.10 -0.73
CA ALA A 24 0.24 -11.71 -1.60
C ALA A 24 0.21 -11.14 -3.05
N ALA A 25 0.79 -9.95 -3.24
CA ALA A 25 0.94 -9.31 -4.55
C ALA A 25 2.18 -9.81 -5.33
N GLU A 26 3.14 -10.43 -4.65
CA GLU A 26 4.39 -10.90 -5.27
C GLU A 26 4.19 -12.14 -6.15
N GLY A 27 5.17 -12.39 -7.02
CA GLY A 27 5.21 -13.58 -7.89
C GLY A 27 4.22 -13.58 -9.06
N LYS A 28 3.38 -12.54 -9.18
CA LYS A 28 2.38 -12.40 -10.24
C LYS A 28 2.79 -11.32 -11.24
N PRO A 29 2.63 -11.55 -12.56
CA PRO A 29 2.79 -10.50 -13.55
C PRO A 29 1.85 -9.32 -13.26
N GLN A 30 2.35 -8.10 -13.42
CA GLN A 30 1.59 -6.85 -13.26
C GLN A 30 1.59 -6.07 -14.58
N ASP A 31 0.44 -5.54 -14.96
CA ASP A 31 0.30 -4.63 -16.09
C ASP A 31 0.30 -3.18 -15.59
N ILE A 32 1.40 -2.47 -15.84
CA ILE A 32 1.56 -1.04 -15.51
C ILE A 32 1.25 -0.12 -16.70
N GLY A 33 0.79 -0.66 -17.84
CA GLY A 33 0.32 0.14 -18.98
C GLY A 33 1.39 0.85 -19.82
N GLY A 34 2.67 0.51 -19.65
CA GLY A 34 3.77 1.10 -20.42
C GLY A 34 5.13 0.77 -19.80
N TYR A 35 6.22 1.14 -20.49
CA TYR A 35 7.59 0.91 -20.00
C TYR A 35 8.27 2.22 -19.58
N PHE A 36 8.56 3.12 -20.53
CA PHE A 36 9.18 4.43 -20.23
C PHE A 36 8.22 5.45 -19.61
N LYS A 37 6.92 5.29 -19.88
CA LYS A 37 5.84 6.13 -19.35
C LYS A 37 4.65 5.22 -19.02
N PRO A 38 4.64 4.58 -17.83
CA PRO A 38 3.53 3.74 -17.42
C PRO A 38 2.26 4.56 -17.21
N ASP A 39 1.12 3.87 -17.24
CA ASP A 39 -0.14 4.47 -16.86
C ASP A 39 -0.16 4.72 -15.34
N THR A 40 -0.46 5.95 -14.94
CA THR A 40 -0.37 6.35 -13.53
C THR A 40 -1.34 5.57 -12.65
N ALA A 41 -2.56 5.29 -13.12
CA ALA A 41 -3.55 4.56 -12.34
C ALA A 41 -3.14 3.11 -12.15
N LYS A 42 -2.71 2.44 -13.23
CA LYS A 42 -2.22 1.06 -13.19
C LYS A 42 -0.96 0.91 -12.34
N ALA A 43 0.02 1.80 -12.52
CA ALA A 43 1.23 1.79 -11.71
C ALA A 43 0.91 2.03 -10.22
N THR A 44 0.02 2.97 -9.91
CA THR A 44 -0.38 3.24 -8.52
C THR A 44 -1.06 2.03 -7.88
N ALA A 45 -1.98 1.38 -8.60
CA ALA A 45 -2.65 0.17 -8.12
C ALA A 45 -1.65 -0.99 -7.87
N ALA A 46 -0.69 -1.18 -8.78
CA ALA A 46 0.35 -2.21 -8.63
C ALA A 46 1.31 -1.93 -7.46
N MET A 47 1.66 -0.66 -7.23
CA MET A 47 2.66 -0.26 -6.21
C MET A 47 2.05 -0.02 -4.82
N ARG A 48 0.73 0.07 -4.69
CA ARG A 48 0.01 0.25 -3.43
C ARG A 48 -0.93 -0.92 -3.13
N PRO A 49 -0.47 -2.18 -3.09
CA PRO A 49 -1.35 -3.34 -3.02
C PRO A 49 -2.01 -3.54 -1.64
N SER A 50 -1.46 -2.94 -0.57
CA SER A 50 -2.06 -3.02 0.76
C SER A 50 -3.15 -1.96 0.95
N ALA A 51 -4.41 -2.40 0.91
CA ALA A 51 -5.55 -1.54 1.21
C ALA A 51 -5.52 -1.03 2.65
N THR A 52 -5.02 -1.85 3.59
CA THR A 52 -4.92 -1.46 5.01
C THR A 52 -3.91 -0.34 5.21
N LEU A 53 -2.71 -0.46 4.63
CA LEU A 53 -1.70 0.59 4.68
C LEU A 53 -2.19 1.87 4.02
N ASN A 54 -2.80 1.76 2.83
CA ASN A 54 -3.32 2.92 2.10
C ASN A 54 -4.35 3.70 2.93
N ALA A 55 -5.31 3.01 3.54
CA ALA A 55 -6.33 3.65 4.37
C ALA A 55 -5.74 4.40 5.57
N ILE A 56 -4.68 3.86 6.20
CA ILE A 56 -4.01 4.52 7.33
C ILE A 56 -3.31 5.81 6.86
N ILE A 57 -2.62 5.78 5.72
CA ILE A 57 -1.89 6.93 5.18
C ILE A 57 -2.84 8.01 4.64
N ASP A 58 -3.91 7.62 3.95
CA ASP A 58 -4.88 8.55 3.38
C ASP A 58 -5.70 9.30 4.45
N ALA A 59 -5.66 8.84 5.71
CA ALA A 59 -6.34 9.45 6.86
C ALA A 59 -5.51 10.53 7.61
N ILE A 60 -4.31 10.88 7.13
CA ILE A 60 -3.37 11.85 7.76
C ILE A 60 -3.58 13.28 7.27
#